data_AF-A0A5N5QE46-F1
#
_entry.id   AF-A0A5N5QE46-F1
#
_cell.length_a   1.000
_cell.length_b   1.000
_cell.length_c   1.000
_cell.angle_alpha   90.00
_cell.angle_beta   90.00
_cell.angle_gamma   90.00
#
_symmetry.space_group_name_H-M   'P 1'
#
loop_
_entity.id
_entity.type
_entity.pdbx_description
1 polymer ?
#
loop_
_entity_poly.entity_id
_entity_poly.type
_entity_poly.pdbx_seq_one_letter_code
_entity_poly.pdbx_strand_id
1 'polypeptide(L)'
;MGRRGQGGDINVQSAFYMIALGTASSVIIGCLEAKRGAFDSHREWMLRAWFYNGVTITTRLTALISSQIITIINSYYSLWQCAEIGYVLKSASTLAQQFPQCATPAALENPGSVYVAVHSSWKEGDLGQGSAMRASYGMALWIAMILHCVGIEFYLRITADESKKLQQWSEQRNVQDQTELLPRVPRYADVVSVHIPLLKR
;
A
#
# COMPACT_ATOMS: atom_id res chain seq x y z
N MET A 1 -8.03 18.01 8.73
CA MET A 1 -9.26 17.63 8.00
C MET A 1 -9.80 16.35 8.60
N GLY A 2 -11.09 16.31 8.96
CA GLY A 2 -11.70 15.18 9.66
C GLY A 2 -11.83 13.93 8.80
N ARG A 3 -11.86 12.76 9.47
CA ARG A 3 -11.93 11.40 8.89
C ARG A 3 -13.03 11.20 7.82
N ARG A 4 -14.06 12.04 7.79
CA ARG A 4 -15.19 11.96 6.85
C ARG A 4 -14.95 12.70 5.52
N GLY A 5 -14.03 13.66 5.48
CA GLY A 5 -13.91 14.56 4.34
C GLY A 5 -12.97 14.08 3.22
N GLN A 6 -12.01 13.19 3.48
CA GLN A 6 -11.07 12.70 2.44
C GLN A 6 -11.31 11.25 2.01
N GLY A 7 -12.09 10.48 2.75
CA GLY A 7 -12.37 9.06 2.47
C GLY A 7 -13.84 8.72 2.28
N GLY A 8 -14.73 9.73 2.28
CA GLY A 8 -16.17 9.53 2.16
C GLY A 8 -16.66 9.31 0.72
N ASP A 9 -15.86 9.68 -0.28
CA ASP A 9 -16.25 9.51 -1.69
C ASP A 9 -16.30 8.02 -2.06
N ILE A 10 -17.38 7.61 -2.73
CA ILE A 10 -17.59 6.24 -3.21
C ILE A 10 -16.44 5.76 -4.11
N ASN A 11 -15.81 6.67 -4.85
CA ASN A 11 -14.66 6.40 -5.69
C ASN A 11 -13.46 5.96 -4.84
N VAL A 12 -13.18 6.69 -3.78
CA VAL A 12 -12.10 6.38 -2.83
C VAL A 12 -12.39 5.09 -2.06
N GLN A 13 -13.63 4.90 -1.62
CA GLN A 13 -14.05 3.70 -0.89
C GLN A 13 -13.88 2.43 -1.73
N SER A 14 -14.34 2.46 -2.98
CA SER A 14 -14.24 1.32 -3.90
C SER A 14 -12.80 0.87 -4.10
N ALA A 15 -11.88 1.82 -4.28
CA ALA A 15 -10.47 1.53 -4.41
C ALA A 15 -9.85 0.94 -3.12
N PHE A 16 -10.19 1.48 -1.95
CA PHE A 16 -9.72 0.90 -0.68
C PHE A 16 -10.23 -0.53 -0.47
N TYR A 17 -11.48 -0.82 -0.82
CA TYR A 17 -12.01 -2.18 -0.74
C TYR A 17 -11.25 -3.14 -1.66
N MET A 18 -10.94 -2.73 -2.88
CA MET A 18 -10.15 -3.55 -3.81
C MET A 18 -8.73 -3.82 -3.30
N ILE A 19 -8.05 -2.80 -2.77
CA ILE A 19 -6.70 -2.96 -2.18
C ILE A 19 -6.75 -3.86 -0.96
N ALA A 20 -7.76 -3.69 -0.08
CA ALA A 20 -7.92 -4.50 1.11
C ALA A 20 -8.17 -5.97 0.76
N LEU A 21 -9.03 -6.26 -0.22
CA LEU A 21 -9.30 -7.61 -0.70
C LEU A 21 -8.05 -8.24 -1.35
N GLY A 22 -7.34 -7.48 -2.20
CA GLY A 22 -6.09 -7.94 -2.82
C GLY A 22 -4.99 -8.24 -1.80
N THR A 23 -4.87 -7.39 -0.77
CA THR A 23 -3.92 -7.58 0.33
C THR A 23 -4.30 -8.79 1.18
N ALA A 24 -5.57 -8.90 1.60
CA ALA A 24 -6.05 -9.99 2.43
C ALA A 24 -5.92 -11.34 1.72
N SER A 25 -6.34 -11.43 0.45
CA SER A 25 -6.18 -12.66 -0.35
C SER A 25 -4.71 -13.06 -0.49
N SER A 26 -3.81 -12.11 -0.75
CA SER A 26 -2.38 -12.39 -0.85
C SER A 26 -1.79 -12.90 0.46
N VAL A 27 -2.18 -12.31 1.59
CA VAL A 27 -1.75 -12.77 2.92
C VAL A 27 -2.28 -14.18 3.21
N ILE A 28 -3.58 -14.42 2.98
CA ILE A 28 -4.21 -15.72 3.22
C ILE A 28 -3.51 -16.81 2.41
N ILE A 29 -3.36 -16.62 1.10
CA ILE A 29 -2.73 -17.62 0.23
C ILE A 29 -1.27 -17.83 0.64
N GLY A 30 -0.51 -16.76 0.86
CA GLY A 30 0.88 -16.90 1.30
C GLY A 30 1.03 -17.62 2.64
N CYS A 31 0.12 -17.41 3.60
CA CYS A 31 0.11 -18.18 4.84
C CYS A 31 -0.25 -19.66 4.64
N LEU A 32 -1.17 -19.98 3.71
CA LEU A 32 -1.50 -21.36 3.36
C LEU A 32 -0.31 -22.08 2.71
N GLU A 33 0.40 -21.42 1.80
CA GLU A 33 1.57 -21.98 1.11
C GLU A 33 2.76 -22.17 2.06
N ALA A 34 2.96 -21.26 3.02
CA ALA A 34 3.94 -21.46 4.10
C ALA A 34 3.64 -22.70 4.94
N LYS A 35 2.35 -22.94 5.29
CA LYS A 35 1.93 -24.14 6.01
C LYS A 35 2.14 -25.43 5.21
N ARG A 36 2.16 -25.35 3.88
CA ARG A 36 2.43 -26.48 2.97
C ARG A 36 3.93 -26.72 2.71
N GLY A 37 4.81 -25.84 3.21
CA GLY A 37 6.26 -25.92 2.98
C GLY A 37 6.73 -25.33 1.65
N ALA A 38 5.86 -24.65 0.90
CA ALA A 38 6.19 -24.01 -0.38
C ALA A 38 6.73 -22.59 -0.16
N PHE A 39 7.97 -22.48 0.29
CA PHE A 39 8.58 -21.20 0.69
C PHE A 39 8.69 -20.16 -0.45
N ASP A 40 8.93 -20.59 -1.68
CA ASP A 40 9.03 -19.68 -2.82
C ASP A 40 7.68 -19.02 -3.12
N SER A 41 6.62 -19.82 -3.18
CA SER A 41 5.24 -19.34 -3.36
C SER A 41 4.83 -18.40 -2.23
N HIS A 42 5.15 -18.75 -0.97
CA HIS A 42 4.91 -17.87 0.17
C HIS A 42 5.56 -16.49 -0.03
N ARG A 43 6.84 -16.46 -0.43
CA ARG A 43 7.58 -15.20 -0.67
C ARG A 43 6.91 -14.36 -1.75
N GLU A 44 6.51 -14.96 -2.87
CA GLU A 44 5.85 -14.24 -3.95
C GLU A 44 4.51 -13.62 -3.52
N TRP A 45 3.69 -14.35 -2.75
CA TRP A 45 2.43 -13.84 -2.23
C TRP A 45 2.62 -12.77 -1.16
N MET A 46 3.66 -12.89 -0.31
CA MET A 46 3.99 -11.83 0.64
C MET A 46 4.44 -10.55 -0.08
N LEU A 47 5.26 -10.65 -1.13
CA LEU A 47 5.67 -9.49 -1.93
C LEU A 47 4.47 -8.74 -2.53
N ARG A 48 3.47 -9.46 -3.05
CA ARG A 48 2.20 -8.87 -3.51
C ARG A 48 1.49 -8.09 -2.41
N ALA A 49 1.35 -8.67 -1.22
CA ALA A 49 0.73 -8.00 -0.09
C ALA A 49 1.46 -6.69 0.29
N TRP A 50 2.80 -6.71 0.36
CA TRP A 50 3.59 -5.51 0.69
C TRP A 50 3.49 -4.43 -0.38
N PHE A 51 3.52 -4.81 -1.66
CA PHE A 51 3.33 -3.87 -2.76
C PHE A 51 1.95 -3.20 -2.73
N TYR A 52 0.88 -3.96 -2.45
CA TYR A 52 -0.47 -3.39 -2.33
C TYR A 52 -0.59 -2.39 -1.18
N ASN A 53 0.10 -2.60 -0.06
CA ASN A 53 0.15 -1.61 1.03
C ASN A 53 0.89 -0.33 0.60
N GLY A 54 1.89 -0.45 -0.27
CA GLY A 54 2.63 0.67 -0.87
C GLY A 54 1.76 1.67 -1.63
N VAL A 55 0.61 1.22 -2.16
CA VAL A 55 -0.37 2.08 -2.86
C VAL A 55 -0.77 3.29 -2.02
N THR A 56 -0.92 3.12 -0.70
CA THR A 56 -1.32 4.21 0.21
C THR A 56 -0.30 5.35 0.25
N ILE A 57 0.98 5.02 0.22
CA ILE A 57 2.09 5.99 0.24
C ILE A 57 2.15 6.70 -1.11
N THR A 58 2.13 5.95 -2.21
CA THR A 58 2.17 6.53 -3.56
C THR A 58 0.96 7.40 -3.85
N THR A 59 -0.22 7.05 -3.33
CA THR A 59 -1.43 7.86 -3.43
C THR A 59 -1.25 9.24 -2.80
N ARG A 60 -0.60 9.33 -1.64
CA ARG A 60 -0.36 10.63 -0.97
C ARG A 60 0.53 11.52 -1.84
N LEU A 61 1.60 10.97 -2.39
CA LEU A 61 2.54 11.71 -3.23
C LEU A 61 1.87 12.16 -4.54
N THR A 62 1.20 11.24 -5.22
CA THR A 62 0.53 11.52 -6.50
C THR A 62 -0.66 12.48 -6.34
N ALA A 63 -1.40 12.42 -5.22
CA ALA A 63 -2.46 13.38 -4.92
C ALA A 63 -1.91 14.78 -4.66
N LEU A 64 -0.78 14.92 -3.95
CA LEU A 64 -0.12 16.22 -3.76
C LEU A 64 0.36 16.84 -5.08
N ILE A 65 0.87 16.03 -6.00
CA ILE A 65 1.28 16.53 -7.32
C ILE A 65 0.03 16.92 -8.13
N SER A 66 -0.98 16.05 -8.13
CA SER A 66 -2.23 16.26 -8.86
C SER A 66 -2.98 17.51 -8.36
N SER A 67 -2.93 17.79 -7.06
CA SER A 67 -3.58 18.97 -6.48
C SER A 67 -2.95 20.29 -6.97
N GLN A 68 -1.64 20.31 -7.22
CA GLN A 68 -0.98 21.46 -7.85
C GLN A 68 -1.42 21.62 -9.31
N ILE A 69 -1.54 20.51 -10.04
CA ILE A 69 -1.95 20.53 -11.45
C ILE A 69 -3.37 21.09 -11.59
N ILE A 70 -4.34 20.60 -10.81
CA ILE A 70 -5.72 21.11 -10.89
C ILE A 70 -5.83 22.58 -10.47
N THR A 71 -4.94 23.04 -9.59
CA THR A 71 -4.86 24.45 -9.18
C THR A 71 -4.40 25.35 -10.33
N ILE A 72 -3.53 24.85 -11.21
CA ILE A 72 -3.10 25.57 -12.41
C ILE A 72 -4.24 25.63 -13.43
N ILE A 73 -5.02 24.55 -13.56
CA ILE A 73 -6.16 24.48 -14.50
C ILE A 73 -7.30 25.40 -14.02
N ASN A 74 -7.48 25.55 -12.71
CA ASN A 74 -8.40 26.53 -12.09
C ASN A 74 -9.87 26.41 -12.53
N SER A 75 -10.30 25.19 -12.90
CA SER A 75 -11.67 24.89 -13.34
C SER A 75 -12.33 23.75 -12.55
N TYR A 76 -11.67 23.28 -11.49
CA TYR A 76 -12.13 22.13 -10.70
C TYR A 76 -12.82 22.59 -9.42
N TYR A 77 -13.89 21.89 -9.06
CA TYR A 77 -14.65 22.10 -7.85
C TYR A 77 -14.90 20.74 -7.18
N SER A 78 -14.92 20.71 -5.86
CA SER A 78 -15.34 19.54 -5.10
C SER A 78 -16.55 19.87 -4.25
N LEU A 79 -17.39 18.86 -3.97
CA LEU A 79 -18.57 19.02 -3.14
C LEU A 79 -18.19 18.94 -1.66
N TRP A 80 -18.70 19.88 -0.86
CA TRP A 80 -18.50 19.96 0.58
C TRP A 80 -19.83 20.16 1.30
N GLN A 81 -19.96 19.61 2.50
CA GLN A 81 -21.10 19.90 3.35
C GLN A 81 -20.91 21.23 4.08
N CYS A 82 -21.99 21.98 4.32
CA CYS A 82 -21.92 23.24 5.06
C CYS A 82 -21.31 23.07 6.47
N ALA A 83 -21.57 21.96 7.14
CA ALA A 83 -20.92 21.61 8.42
C ALA A 83 -19.38 21.51 8.29
N GLU A 84 -18.87 20.97 7.18
CA GLU A 84 -17.43 20.84 6.94
C GLU A 84 -16.80 22.21 6.67
N ILE A 85 -17.46 23.04 5.85
CA ILE A 85 -16.96 24.38 5.51
C ILE A 85 -16.90 25.24 6.79
N GLY A 86 -17.96 25.22 7.61
CA GLY A 86 -17.99 25.94 8.88
C GLY A 86 -16.88 25.50 9.85
N TYR A 87 -16.57 24.20 9.89
CA TYR A 87 -15.45 23.67 10.68
C TYR A 87 -14.08 24.17 10.20
N VAL A 88 -13.88 24.33 8.88
CA VAL A 88 -12.62 24.79 8.30
C VAL A 88 -12.46 26.31 8.45
N LEU A 89 -13.50 27.10 8.16
CA LEU A 89 -13.45 28.56 8.17
C LEU A 89 -13.42 29.17 9.59
N LYS A 90 -13.91 28.44 10.60
CA LYS A 90 -13.99 28.86 12.02
C LYS A 90 -14.68 30.22 12.25
N SER A 91 -15.38 30.76 11.24
CA SER A 91 -16.01 32.08 11.25
C SER A 91 -17.35 32.05 10.52
N ALA A 92 -18.42 32.40 11.24
CA ALA A 92 -19.79 32.35 10.71
C ALA A 92 -20.08 33.48 9.71
N SER A 93 -19.50 34.67 9.92
CA SER A 93 -19.64 35.81 9.01
C SER A 93 -19.03 35.54 7.64
N THR A 94 -17.80 35.00 7.61
CA THR A 94 -17.09 34.62 6.38
C THR A 94 -17.83 33.50 5.64
N LEU A 95 -18.37 32.52 6.39
CA LEU A 95 -19.16 31.43 5.82
C LEU A 95 -20.41 31.96 5.09
N ALA A 96 -21.18 32.84 5.73
CA ALA A 96 -22.39 33.41 5.13
C ALA A 96 -22.07 34.29 3.91
N GLN A 97 -20.94 34.99 3.92
CA GLN A 97 -20.51 35.86 2.82
C GLN A 97 -20.02 35.06 1.60
N GLN A 98 -19.21 34.02 1.82
CA GLN A 98 -18.60 33.23 0.74
C GLN A 98 -19.52 32.11 0.24
N PHE A 99 -20.34 31.54 1.12
CA PHE A 99 -21.23 30.43 0.84
C PHE A 99 -22.64 30.72 1.36
N PRO A 100 -23.41 31.61 0.70
CA PRO A 100 -24.75 32.01 1.15
C PRO A 100 -25.73 30.83 1.23
N GLN A 101 -25.51 29.77 0.45
CA GLN A 101 -26.24 28.50 0.50
C GLN A 101 -26.20 27.86 1.91
N CYS A 102 -25.11 28.07 2.66
CA CYS A 102 -24.93 27.56 4.02
C CYS A 102 -25.56 28.43 5.11
N ALA A 103 -26.08 29.62 4.78
CA ALA A 103 -26.76 30.52 5.70
C ALA A 103 -28.30 30.41 5.61
N THR A 104 -28.82 29.48 4.81
CA THR A 104 -30.26 29.24 4.70
C THR A 104 -30.81 28.58 5.98
N PRO A 105 -32.09 28.81 6.36
CA PRO A 105 -32.69 28.19 7.53
C PRO A 105 -32.56 26.65 7.54
N ALA A 106 -32.70 26.02 6.36
CA ALA A 106 -32.52 24.59 6.20
C ALA A 106 -31.09 24.12 6.49
N ALA A 107 -30.07 24.89 6.06
CA ALA A 107 -28.67 24.60 6.36
C ALA A 107 -28.30 24.86 7.83
N LEU A 108 -28.96 25.81 8.49
CA LEU A 108 -28.76 26.07 9.92
C LEU A 108 -29.39 24.98 10.81
N GLU A 109 -30.55 24.46 10.41
CA GLU A 109 -31.23 23.36 11.11
C GLU A 109 -30.46 22.03 10.93
N ASN A 110 -30.02 21.73 9.69
CA ASN A 110 -29.32 20.49 9.36
C ASN A 110 -28.09 20.76 8.46
N PRO A 111 -26.96 21.23 9.00
CA PRO A 111 -25.78 21.63 8.21
C PRO A 111 -25.06 20.47 7.50
N GLY A 112 -25.41 19.21 7.84
CA GLY A 112 -24.86 18.01 7.21
C GLY A 112 -25.61 17.53 5.96
N SER A 113 -26.82 18.03 5.69
CA SER A 113 -27.63 17.61 4.53
C SER A 113 -27.44 18.51 3.31
N VAL A 114 -26.90 19.72 3.50
CA VAL A 114 -26.70 20.71 2.44
C VAL A 114 -25.27 20.63 1.92
N TYR A 115 -25.14 20.47 0.59
CA TYR A 115 -23.88 20.38 -0.12
C TYR A 115 -23.66 21.60 -1.02
N VAL A 116 -22.43 22.10 -1.05
CA VAL A 116 -22.03 23.25 -1.84
C VAL A 116 -20.72 22.94 -2.57
N ALA A 117 -20.58 23.46 -3.79
CA ALA A 117 -19.35 23.35 -4.55
C ALA A 117 -18.30 24.34 -4.03
N VAL A 118 -17.11 23.83 -3.72
CA VAL A 118 -15.96 24.61 -3.26
C VAL A 118 -14.88 24.51 -4.33
N HIS A 119 -14.32 25.65 -4.72
CA HIS A 119 -13.26 25.70 -5.72
C HIS A 119 -12.00 24.95 -5.25
N SER A 120 -11.40 24.19 -6.14
CA SER A 120 -10.28 23.27 -5.86
C SER A 120 -8.95 23.92 -6.21
N SER A 121 -8.48 24.83 -5.36
CA SER A 121 -7.24 25.59 -5.58
C SER A 121 -6.35 25.62 -4.35
N TRP A 122 -5.09 25.24 -4.52
CA TRP A 122 -4.07 25.29 -3.47
C TRP A 122 -3.70 26.72 -3.05
N LYS A 123 -4.10 27.72 -3.85
CA LYS A 123 -3.84 29.15 -3.59
C LYS A 123 -4.91 29.80 -2.71
N GLU A 124 -6.02 29.13 -2.42
CA GLU A 124 -7.20 29.68 -1.75
C GLU A 124 -7.31 29.27 -0.28
N GLY A 125 -6.17 29.27 0.43
CA GLY A 125 -6.09 28.93 1.85
C GLY A 125 -6.48 27.47 2.17
N ASP A 126 -6.77 27.19 3.43
CA ASP A 126 -7.01 25.83 3.94
C ASP A 126 -8.20 25.12 3.28
N LEU A 127 -9.27 25.88 2.99
CA LEU A 127 -10.46 25.34 2.34
C LEU A 127 -10.17 24.94 0.89
N GLY A 128 -9.51 25.81 0.12
CA GLY A 128 -9.12 25.54 -1.26
C GLY A 128 -8.13 24.38 -1.37
N GLN A 129 -7.11 24.34 -0.51
CA GLN A 129 -6.14 23.23 -0.45
C GLN A 129 -6.84 21.90 -0.15
N GLY A 130 -7.80 21.92 0.78
CA GLY A 130 -8.62 20.75 1.08
C GLY A 130 -9.45 20.28 -0.10
N SER A 131 -10.10 21.22 -0.78
CA SER A 131 -10.90 20.95 -1.97
C SER A 131 -10.04 20.34 -3.08
N ALA A 132 -8.85 20.91 -3.32
CA ALA A 132 -7.90 20.39 -4.30
C ALA A 132 -7.40 18.97 -3.96
N MET A 133 -7.08 18.71 -2.70
CA MET A 133 -6.69 17.38 -2.27
C MET A 133 -7.85 16.38 -2.42
N ARG A 134 -9.08 16.77 -2.05
CA ARG A 134 -10.28 15.93 -2.19
C ARG A 134 -10.56 15.57 -3.64
N ALA A 135 -10.52 16.55 -4.55
CA ALA A 135 -10.77 16.34 -5.98
C ALA A 135 -9.76 15.40 -6.63
N SER A 136 -8.49 15.45 -6.20
CA SER A 136 -7.41 14.66 -6.82
C SER A 136 -7.22 13.27 -6.21
N TYR A 137 -7.66 13.05 -4.97
CA TYR A 137 -7.33 11.83 -4.20
C TYR A 137 -7.83 10.54 -4.85
N GLY A 138 -9.07 10.51 -5.33
CA GLY A 138 -9.67 9.29 -5.91
C GLY A 138 -8.94 8.84 -7.17
N MET A 139 -8.67 9.76 -8.10
CA MET A 139 -7.88 9.49 -9.30
C MET A 139 -6.46 9.02 -8.95
N ALA A 140 -5.78 9.72 -8.05
CA ALA A 140 -4.44 9.36 -7.59
C ALA A 140 -4.39 7.94 -7.00
N LEU A 141 -5.41 7.56 -6.23
CA LEU A 141 -5.52 6.23 -5.63
C LEU A 141 -5.67 5.14 -6.69
N TRP A 142 -6.50 5.34 -7.71
CA TRP A 142 -6.66 4.38 -8.80
C TRP A 142 -5.38 4.22 -9.64
N ILE A 143 -4.73 5.32 -9.99
CA ILE A 143 -3.47 5.29 -10.74
C ILE A 143 -2.40 4.54 -9.93
N ALA A 144 -2.26 4.87 -8.65
CA ALA A 144 -1.33 4.20 -7.76
C ALA A 144 -1.64 2.70 -7.63
N MET A 145 -2.91 2.32 -7.53
CA MET A 145 -3.32 0.93 -7.46
C MET A 145 -2.90 0.15 -8.71
N ILE A 146 -3.24 0.64 -9.90
CA ILE A 146 -2.89 -0.02 -11.17
C ILE A 146 -1.38 -0.15 -11.30
N LEU A 147 -0.63 0.90 -10.96
CA LEU A 147 0.82 0.89 -11.00
C LEU A 147 1.41 -0.23 -10.12
N HIS A 148 0.89 -0.44 -8.91
CA HIS A 148 1.39 -1.49 -8.03
C HIS A 148 0.92 -2.88 -8.45
N CYS A 149 -0.34 -3.02 -8.88
CA CYS A 149 -0.88 -4.30 -9.37
C CYS A 149 -0.14 -4.81 -10.60
N VAL A 150 0.12 -3.94 -11.58
CA VAL A 150 0.89 -4.30 -12.78
C VAL A 150 2.37 -4.41 -12.45
N GLY A 151 2.90 -3.46 -11.66
CA GLY A 151 4.31 -3.39 -11.30
C GLY A 151 4.81 -4.63 -10.58
N ILE A 152 4.04 -5.19 -9.64
CA ILE A 152 4.46 -6.40 -8.93
C ILE A 152 4.50 -7.63 -9.84
N GLU A 153 3.51 -7.80 -10.72
CA GLU A 153 3.50 -8.95 -11.64
C GLU A 153 4.64 -8.85 -12.65
N PHE A 154 4.95 -7.64 -13.11
CA PHE A 154 6.10 -7.40 -13.98
C PHE A 154 7.42 -7.68 -13.25
N TYR A 155 7.57 -7.19 -12.02
CA TYR A 155 8.73 -7.43 -11.17
C TYR A 155 8.98 -8.93 -10.96
N LEU A 156 7.94 -9.68 -10.56
CA LEU A 156 8.05 -11.12 -10.31
C LEU A 156 8.41 -11.91 -11.56
N ARG A 157 7.90 -11.52 -12.74
CA ARG A 157 8.26 -12.17 -14.01
C ARG A 157 9.72 -11.97 -14.37
N ILE A 158 10.25 -10.77 -14.18
CA ILE A 158 11.68 -10.49 -14.46
C ILE A 158 12.59 -11.23 -13.49
N THR A 159 12.24 -11.23 -12.20
CA THR A 159 13.08 -11.84 -11.15
C THR A 159 12.90 -13.37 -11.06
N ALA A 160 12.00 -13.98 -11.83
CA ALA A 160 11.77 -15.42 -11.82
C ALA A 160 13.03 -16.21 -12.25
N ASP A 161 13.70 -15.76 -13.30
CA ASP A 161 14.90 -16.46 -13.82
C ASP A 161 16.10 -16.29 -12.90
N GLU A 162 16.27 -15.10 -12.30
CA GLU A 162 17.29 -14.86 -11.29
C GLU A 162 17.07 -15.73 -10.05
N SER A 163 15.81 -15.89 -9.61
CA SER A 163 15.47 -16.73 -8.46
C SER A 163 15.84 -18.19 -8.71
N LYS A 164 15.55 -18.74 -9.90
CA LYS A 164 15.95 -20.10 -10.28
C LYS A 164 17.46 -20.28 -10.32
N LYS A 165 18.18 -19.30 -10.86
CA LYS A 165 19.66 -19.32 -10.90
C LYS A 165 20.25 -19.34 -9.49
N LEU A 166 19.70 -18.54 -8.57
CA LEU A 166 20.13 -18.51 -7.18
C LEU A 166 19.84 -19.81 -6.44
N GLN A 167 18.71 -20.47 -6.72
CA GLN A 167 18.40 -21.80 -6.18
C GLN A 167 19.44 -22.84 -6.62
N GLN A 168 19.71 -22.92 -7.92
CA GLN A 168 20.72 -23.85 -8.45
C GLN A 168 22.10 -23.59 -7.83
N TRP A 169 22.48 -22.33 -7.66
CA TRP A 169 23.75 -21.97 -7.04
C TRP A 169 23.80 -22.37 -5.54
N SER A 170 22.69 -22.21 -4.82
CA SER A 170 22.56 -22.67 -3.43
C SER A 170 22.62 -24.19 -3.30
N GLU A 171 21.97 -24.93 -4.21
CA GLU A 171 22.03 -26.39 -4.26
C GLU A 171 23.45 -26.89 -4.52
N GLN A 172 24.14 -26.29 -5.51
CA GLN A 172 25.54 -26.60 -5.82
C GLN A 172 26.46 -26.35 -4.62
N ARG A 173 26.31 -25.21 -3.94
CA ARG A 173 27.09 -24.89 -2.74
C ARG A 173 26.86 -25.91 -1.62
N ASN A 174 25.61 -26.32 -1.38
CA ASN A 174 25.30 -27.33 -0.35
C ASN A 174 25.96 -28.68 -0.66
N VAL A 175 26.00 -29.09 -1.93
CA VAL A 175 26.70 -30.32 -2.36
C VAL A 175 28.21 -30.18 -2.18
N GLN A 176 28.79 -29.02 -2.50
CA GLN A 176 30.21 -28.74 -2.30
C GLN A 176 30.59 -28.82 -0.81
N ASP A 177 29.84 -28.14 0.06
CA ASP A 177 30.06 -28.15 1.51
C ASP A 177 29.96 -29.58 2.07
N GLN A 178 28.97 -30.36 1.63
CA GLN A 178 28.85 -31.78 2.00
C GLN A 178 30.07 -32.58 1.53
N THR A 179 30.54 -32.35 0.31
CA THR A 179 31.70 -33.07 -0.25
C THR A 179 32.99 -32.73 0.48
N GLU A 180 33.19 -31.48 0.93
CA GLU A 180 34.33 -31.08 1.76
C GLU A 180 34.23 -31.60 3.21
N LEU A 181 33.01 -31.79 3.74
CA LEU A 181 32.78 -32.39 5.06
C LEU A 181 33.06 -33.90 5.08
N LEU A 182 32.72 -34.64 4.02
CA LEU A 182 32.89 -36.10 3.94
C LEU A 182 34.33 -36.61 4.24
N PRO A 183 35.43 -35.97 3.80
CA PRO A 183 36.78 -36.36 4.18
C PRO A 183 37.23 -35.84 5.55
N ARG A 184 36.55 -34.85 6.16
CA ARG A 184 36.89 -34.31 7.50
C ARG A 184 36.23 -35.05 8.65
N VAL A 185 35.11 -35.74 8.43
CA VAL A 185 34.46 -36.55 9.47
C VAL A 185 35.26 -37.86 9.60
N PRO A 186 35.97 -38.10 10.72
CA PRO A 186 36.65 -39.39 10.90
C PRO A 186 35.59 -40.49 10.85
N ARG A 187 35.84 -41.52 10.05
CA ARG A 187 34.94 -42.68 9.98
C ARG A 187 34.85 -43.26 11.39
N TYR A 188 33.66 -43.59 11.89
CA TYR A 188 33.50 -44.17 13.24
C TYR A 188 34.42 -45.39 13.47
N ALA A 189 34.73 -46.14 12.40
CA ALA A 189 35.70 -47.25 12.41
C ALA A 189 37.16 -46.83 12.66
N ASP A 190 37.55 -45.63 12.25
CA ASP A 190 38.91 -45.09 12.42
C ASP A 190 39.13 -44.61 13.86
N VAL A 191 38.08 -44.10 14.52
CA VAL A 191 38.12 -43.69 15.94
C VAL A 191 38.18 -44.91 16.88
N VAL A 192 37.47 -46.00 16.55
CA VAL A 192 37.46 -47.24 17.36
C VAL A 192 38.78 -48.01 17.25
N SER A 193 39.47 -47.96 16.11
CA SER A 193 40.74 -48.68 15.90
C SER A 193 41.92 -48.10 16.71
N VAL A 194 41.80 -46.88 17.22
CA VAL A 194 42.84 -46.24 18.05
C VAL A 194 42.71 -46.63 19.53
N HIS A 195 41.60 -47.23 19.97
CA HIS A 195 41.32 -47.48 21.40
C HIS A 195 41.37 -48.94 21.86
N ILE A 196 41.77 -49.91 21.03
CA ILE A 196 41.93 -51.31 21.49
C ILE A 196 43.28 -51.88 21.04
N PRO A 197 44.36 -51.64 21.80
CA PRO A 197 45.48 -52.57 21.84
C PRO A 197 45.26 -53.60 22.96
N LEU A 198 45.45 -54.87 22.60
CA LEU A 198 45.81 -56.00 23.48
C LEU A 198 44.69 -56.69 24.27
N LEU A 199 44.05 -57.67 23.62
CA LEU A 199 43.73 -58.96 24.24
C LEU A 199 43.90 -60.05 23.18
N LYS A 200 45.15 -60.46 22.94
CA LYS A 200 45.43 -61.73 22.27
C LYS A 200 46.67 -62.37 22.88
N ARG A 201 46.40 -63.51 23.52
CA ARG A 201 47.27 -64.50 24.18
C ARG A 201 47.76 -64.14 25.58
#